data_AF-A0A8J7JA83-F1
#
_entry.id   AF-A0A8J7JA83-F1
#
_cell.length_a   1.000
_cell.length_b   1.000
_cell.length_c   1.000
_cell.angle_alpha   90.00
_cell.angle_beta   90.00
_cell.angle_gamma   90.00
#
_symmetry.space_group_name_H-M   'P 1'
#
loop_
_entity.id
_entity.type
_entity.pdbx_description
1 polymer ?
#
loop_
_entity_poly.entity_id
_entity_poly.type
_entity_poly.pdbx_seq_one_letter_code
_entity_poly.pdbx_strand_id
1 'polypeptide(L)'
;MFKKSFRAVLTNQSSRAIVSAGAITLGVILVNPVQAQTVLSSINTGGDDMDGMRVLVEFLDGTFEEAIWGTTGVNAGGAFGTNWDLTFSGSTTFGIPWRFNATNPLKIASLTLNGAPGNTAFDDGSFPSTPGSARGQSFSVTSGQAPDTWQYSNPIDISAGDLWGTLSMNWLDGFMGTMRFVADTDNGTIRNPVTTTDVPEPVSTIALLGIASLGIISTRKRKQDPNA
;
A
#
# COMPACT_ATOMS: atom_id res chain seq x y z
N MET A 1 7.64 69.91 63.03
CA MET A 1 8.45 68.76 63.47
C MET A 1 8.83 67.97 62.22
N PHE A 2 10.10 67.92 61.79
CA PHE A 2 11.14 66.95 62.22
C PHE A 2 10.70 65.49 61.93
N LYS A 3 11.39 64.64 61.14
CA LYS A 3 12.80 64.60 60.69
C LYS A 3 13.01 64.08 59.25
N LYS A 4 14.21 64.42 58.74
CA LYS A 4 15.00 63.87 57.63
C LYS A 4 15.20 62.33 57.62
N SER A 5 15.72 61.87 56.47
CA SER A 5 16.60 60.69 56.22
C SER A 5 15.89 59.42 55.68
N PHE A 6 16.45 58.62 54.74
CA PHE A 6 17.74 58.72 54.01
C PHE A 6 17.70 58.03 52.61
N ARG A 7 18.85 57.92 51.91
CA ARG A 7 19.05 57.07 50.72
C ARG A 7 19.49 55.64 51.09
N ALA A 8 19.07 54.64 50.31
CA ALA A 8 19.86 53.44 49.98
C ALA A 8 19.42 52.90 48.60
N VAL A 9 20.29 52.97 47.58
CA VAL A 9 21.04 51.85 46.97
C VAL A 9 20.18 50.92 46.10
N LEU A 10 20.31 51.10 44.78
CA LEU A 10 19.86 50.16 43.76
C LEU A 10 20.70 48.87 43.83
N THR A 11 20.05 47.72 43.89
CA THR A 11 20.70 46.41 43.67
C THR A 11 20.02 45.73 42.49
N ASN A 12 20.79 45.48 41.43
CA ASN A 12 20.26 44.98 40.17
C ASN A 12 20.15 43.45 40.22
N GLN A 13 18.93 42.89 40.26
CA GLN A 13 18.70 41.44 40.15
C GLN A 13 17.97 41.09 38.87
N SER A 14 18.71 40.48 37.95
CA SER A 14 18.23 39.92 36.69
C SER A 14 17.39 38.66 36.93
N SER A 15 16.07 38.85 37.02
CA SER A 15 15.11 37.74 37.10
C SER A 15 15.08 36.99 35.77
N ARG A 16 15.55 35.73 35.78
CA ARG A 16 15.49 34.83 34.62
C ARG A 16 14.02 34.50 34.31
N ALA A 17 13.57 34.80 33.09
CA ALA A 17 12.28 34.34 32.62
C ALA A 17 12.30 32.82 32.44
N ILE A 18 11.54 32.11 33.28
CA ILE A 18 11.22 30.70 33.05
C ILE A 18 10.13 30.67 31.97
N VAL A 19 10.51 30.35 30.73
CA VAL A 19 9.53 30.08 29.68
C VAL A 19 9.01 28.66 29.90
N SER A 20 7.87 28.55 30.60
CA SER A 20 7.12 27.29 30.68
C SER A 20 6.50 27.00 29.32
N ALA A 21 7.08 26.05 28.59
CA ALA A 21 6.46 25.49 27.41
C ALA A 21 5.23 24.65 27.82
N GLY A 22 4.06 25.30 27.86
CA GLY A 22 2.79 24.62 28.03
C GLY A 22 2.49 23.77 26.79
N ALA A 23 2.79 22.48 26.85
CA ALA A 23 2.38 21.53 25.82
C ALA A 23 0.85 21.38 25.87
N ILE A 24 0.15 22.04 24.95
CA ILE A 24 -1.28 21.81 24.74
C ILE A 24 -1.41 20.48 23.99
N THR A 25 -1.65 19.40 24.73
CA THR A 25 -2.01 18.11 24.15
C THR A 25 -3.40 18.22 23.53
N LEU A 26 -3.48 18.65 22.27
CA LEU A 26 -4.66 18.48 21.44
C LEU A 26 -4.84 16.97 21.20
N GLY A 27 -5.60 16.34 22.09
CA GLY A 27 -6.08 14.97 21.93
C GLY A 27 -7.05 14.91 20.76
N VAL A 28 -6.52 14.77 19.54
CA VAL A 28 -7.31 14.38 18.38
C VAL A 28 -7.77 12.95 18.66
N ILE A 29 -9.06 12.80 19.00
CA ILE A 29 -9.70 11.50 18.98
C ILE A 29 -9.75 11.10 17.51
N LEU A 30 -8.77 10.30 17.09
CA LEU A 30 -8.86 9.51 15.88
C LEU A 30 -9.95 8.47 16.11
N VAL A 31 -11.20 8.88 15.86
CA VAL A 31 -12.22 7.94 15.42
C VAL A 31 -11.75 7.42 14.07
N ASN A 32 -11.02 6.30 14.10
CA ASN A 32 -10.88 5.48 12.91
C ASN A 32 -12.32 5.25 12.41
N PRO A 33 -12.64 5.59 11.14
CA PRO A 33 -13.90 5.16 10.60
C PRO A 33 -13.96 3.64 10.76
N VAL A 34 -15.08 3.11 11.23
CA VAL A 34 -15.30 1.66 11.17
C VAL A 34 -15.39 1.35 9.68
N GLN A 35 -14.25 0.94 9.11
CA GLN A 35 -14.23 0.36 7.77
C GLN A 35 -15.17 -0.84 7.83
N ALA A 36 -16.11 -0.86 6.89
CA ALA A 36 -17.04 -1.98 6.81
C ALA A 36 -16.21 -3.19 6.40
N GLN A 37 -16.06 -4.15 7.31
CA GLN A 37 -15.31 -5.38 7.09
C GLN A 37 -15.64 -5.97 5.72
N THR A 38 -14.64 -6.44 4.98
CA THR A 38 -14.85 -7.03 3.66
C THR A 38 -15.82 -8.20 3.77
N VAL A 39 -16.78 -8.26 2.84
CA VAL A 39 -17.71 -9.39 2.71
C VAL A 39 -17.65 -9.84 1.26
N LEU A 40 -17.41 -11.14 1.06
CA LEU A 40 -17.24 -11.70 -0.27
C LEU A 40 -18.58 -11.79 -1.03
N SER A 41 -18.52 -11.60 -2.34
CA SER A 41 -19.69 -11.59 -3.22
C SER A 41 -20.13 -13.00 -3.61
N SER A 42 -19.19 -13.92 -3.82
CA SER A 42 -19.44 -15.31 -4.16
C SER A 42 -18.17 -16.16 -3.96
N ILE A 43 -18.31 -17.49 -3.96
CA ILE A 43 -17.22 -18.48 -3.92
C ILE A 43 -16.49 -18.66 -5.27
N ASN A 44 -16.77 -17.79 -6.25
CA ASN A 44 -16.36 -17.95 -7.64
C ASN A 44 -16.18 -16.60 -8.34
N THR A 45 -14.92 -16.27 -8.63
CA THR A 45 -14.51 -15.06 -9.32
C THR A 45 -14.18 -15.36 -10.79
N GLY A 46 -14.84 -14.62 -11.69
CA GLY A 46 -14.58 -14.62 -13.12
C GLY A 46 -13.47 -13.65 -13.52
N GLY A 47 -12.98 -13.78 -14.75
CA GLY A 47 -12.00 -12.83 -15.32
C GLY A 47 -12.53 -11.41 -15.49
N ASP A 48 -13.83 -11.23 -15.60
CA ASP A 48 -14.56 -9.97 -15.70
C ASP A 48 -14.91 -9.34 -14.33
N ASP A 49 -14.95 -10.13 -13.25
CA ASP A 49 -15.17 -9.62 -11.89
C ASP A 49 -13.94 -8.87 -11.31
N MET A 50 -12.77 -8.96 -11.95
CA MET A 50 -11.51 -8.35 -11.50
C MET A 50 -11.22 -6.96 -12.13
N ASP A 51 -12.21 -6.37 -12.80
CA ASP A 51 -12.12 -5.03 -13.43
C ASP A 51 -11.59 -3.97 -12.46
N GLY A 52 -10.50 -3.30 -12.85
CA GLY A 52 -9.86 -2.26 -12.03
C GLY A 52 -8.65 -2.74 -11.21
N MET A 53 -8.36 -4.04 -11.15
CA MET A 53 -7.12 -4.57 -10.58
C MET A 53 -5.91 -3.94 -11.29
N ARG A 54 -4.83 -3.66 -10.57
CA ARG A 54 -3.61 -3.10 -11.18
C ARG A 54 -2.55 -4.17 -11.36
N VAL A 55 -1.92 -4.15 -12.53
CA VAL A 55 -0.84 -5.05 -12.89
C VAL A 55 0.39 -4.21 -13.18
N LEU A 56 1.38 -4.27 -12.28
CA LEU A 56 2.66 -3.59 -12.39
C LEU A 56 3.72 -4.59 -12.85
N VAL A 57 4.46 -4.21 -13.89
CA VAL A 57 5.60 -4.95 -14.43
C VAL A 57 6.83 -4.07 -14.32
N GLU A 58 7.88 -4.58 -13.67
CA GLU A 58 9.20 -3.94 -13.63
C GLU A 58 10.17 -4.73 -14.51
N PHE A 59 11.00 -4.06 -15.29
CA PHE A 59 12.00 -4.66 -16.18
C PHE A 59 13.40 -4.66 -15.53
N LEU A 60 14.32 -5.51 -16.02
CA LEU A 60 15.68 -5.61 -15.44
C LEU A 60 16.52 -4.32 -15.53
N ASP A 61 16.13 -3.36 -16.37
CA ASP A 61 16.78 -2.04 -16.45
C ASP A 61 16.23 -1.02 -15.42
N GLY A 62 15.26 -1.42 -14.60
CA GLY A 62 14.60 -0.58 -13.60
C GLY A 62 13.48 0.31 -14.14
N THR A 63 13.12 0.18 -15.43
CA THR A 63 11.87 0.77 -15.95
C THR A 63 10.66 -0.06 -15.54
N PHE A 64 9.46 0.53 -15.58
CA PHE A 64 8.22 -0.17 -15.24
C PHE A 64 7.05 0.29 -16.10
N GLU A 65 6.04 -0.57 -16.21
CA GLU A 65 4.72 -0.28 -16.80
C GLU A 65 3.62 -0.75 -15.85
N GLU A 66 2.59 0.08 -15.64
CA GLU A 66 1.35 -0.30 -14.96
C GLU A 66 0.23 -0.37 -16.00
N ALA A 67 -0.54 -1.47 -15.99
CA ALA A 67 -1.78 -1.60 -16.75
C ALA A 67 -2.94 -1.93 -15.81
N ILE A 68 -4.13 -1.46 -16.17
CA ILE A 68 -5.37 -1.77 -15.46
C ILE A 68 -6.00 -3.01 -16.10
N TRP A 69 -6.42 -3.94 -15.25
CA TRP A 69 -7.19 -5.11 -15.65
C TRP A 69 -8.57 -4.70 -16.16
N GLY A 70 -8.97 -5.23 -17.30
CA GLY A 70 -10.28 -5.00 -17.89
C GLY A 70 -10.88 -6.24 -18.54
N THR A 71 -12.21 -6.28 -18.54
CA THR A 71 -13.05 -7.30 -19.14
C THR A 71 -12.77 -7.41 -20.64
N THR A 72 -12.49 -8.63 -21.09
CA THR A 72 -12.26 -8.98 -22.50
C THR A 72 -13.36 -9.90 -23.06
N GLY A 73 -14.20 -10.47 -22.19
CA GLY A 73 -15.35 -11.30 -22.53
C GLY A 73 -16.03 -11.85 -21.27
N VAL A 74 -17.09 -12.64 -21.45
CA VAL A 74 -17.78 -13.30 -20.32
C VAL A 74 -16.80 -14.20 -19.57
N ASN A 75 -16.71 -14.04 -18.25
CA ASN A 75 -15.75 -14.73 -17.37
C ASN A 75 -14.28 -14.50 -17.78
N ALA A 76 -13.95 -13.41 -18.50
CA ALA A 76 -12.63 -13.22 -19.09
C ALA A 76 -12.12 -11.77 -19.02
N GLY A 77 -10.85 -11.61 -18.65
CA GLY A 77 -10.21 -10.31 -18.52
C GLY A 77 -8.70 -10.39 -18.72
N GLY A 78 -8.08 -9.22 -18.71
CA GLY A 78 -6.62 -9.11 -18.79
C GLY A 78 -6.09 -7.70 -18.63
N ALA A 79 -4.77 -7.62 -18.47
CA ALA A 79 -3.99 -6.39 -18.50
C ALA A 79 -2.92 -6.51 -19.59
N PHE A 80 -2.72 -5.44 -20.35
CA PHE A 80 -1.90 -5.45 -21.57
C PHE A 80 -0.94 -4.25 -21.57
N GLY A 81 0.35 -4.52 -21.81
CA GLY A 81 1.38 -3.49 -21.91
C GLY A 81 2.32 -3.72 -23.10
N THR A 82 3.48 -3.06 -23.10
CA THR A 82 4.40 -3.09 -24.24
C THR A 82 5.20 -4.39 -24.25
N ASN A 83 4.83 -5.30 -25.16
CA ASN A 83 5.40 -6.64 -25.28
C ASN A 83 5.14 -7.57 -24.08
N TRP A 84 4.04 -7.37 -23.36
CA TRP A 84 3.56 -8.31 -22.35
C TRP A 84 2.03 -8.27 -22.21
N ASP A 85 1.45 -9.41 -21.80
CA ASP A 85 0.05 -9.52 -21.43
C ASP A 85 -0.13 -10.49 -20.25
N LEU A 86 -1.08 -10.17 -19.37
CA LEU A 86 -1.60 -11.08 -18.37
C LEU A 86 -3.08 -11.28 -18.64
N THR A 87 -3.51 -12.53 -18.84
CA THR A 87 -4.88 -12.87 -19.22
C THR A 87 -5.42 -14.04 -18.40
N PHE A 88 -6.72 -13.99 -18.10
CA PHE A 88 -7.47 -15.06 -17.47
C PHE A 88 -8.85 -15.20 -18.10
N SER A 89 -9.30 -16.44 -18.28
CA SER A 89 -10.63 -16.75 -18.81
C SER A 89 -11.14 -18.03 -18.16
N GLY A 90 -12.22 -17.91 -17.40
CA GLY A 90 -12.76 -18.98 -16.56
C GLY A 90 -13.14 -18.48 -15.17
N SER A 91 -12.93 -19.35 -14.20
CA SER A 91 -13.37 -19.27 -12.81
C SER A 91 -12.21 -19.76 -11.95
N THR A 92 -11.84 -19.01 -10.90
CA THR A 92 -10.63 -19.29 -10.13
C THR A 92 -10.78 -20.49 -9.18
N THR A 93 -12.01 -20.72 -8.67
CA THR A 93 -12.43 -21.84 -7.79
C THR A 93 -11.94 -23.24 -8.21
N PHE A 94 -11.68 -23.46 -9.49
CA PHE A 94 -11.35 -24.77 -10.05
C PHE A 94 -9.92 -24.88 -10.60
N GLY A 95 -9.01 -23.97 -10.22
CA GLY A 95 -7.60 -24.04 -10.62
C GLY A 95 -7.39 -23.83 -12.12
N ILE A 96 -8.21 -22.97 -12.74
CA ILE A 96 -8.00 -22.58 -14.14
C ILE A 96 -6.73 -21.73 -14.21
N PRO A 97 -5.78 -22.04 -15.11
CA PRO A 97 -4.51 -21.34 -15.12
C PRO A 97 -4.57 -20.01 -15.87
N TRP A 98 -4.22 -18.93 -15.16
CA TRP A 98 -3.81 -17.65 -15.70
C TRP A 98 -2.70 -17.82 -16.73
N ARG A 99 -2.57 -16.87 -17.66
CA ARG A 99 -1.53 -16.84 -18.68
C ARG A 99 -0.82 -15.50 -18.65
N PHE A 100 0.48 -15.52 -18.38
CA PHE A 100 1.37 -14.38 -18.53
C PHE A 100 2.29 -14.60 -19.72
N ASN A 101 2.34 -13.65 -20.65
CA ASN A 101 3.31 -13.65 -21.75
C ASN A 101 4.20 -12.41 -21.65
N ALA A 102 5.48 -12.57 -21.97
CA ALA A 102 6.41 -11.47 -22.17
C ALA A 102 7.32 -11.76 -23.37
N THR A 103 7.35 -10.83 -24.33
CA THR A 103 8.26 -10.84 -25.47
C THR A 103 9.23 -9.65 -25.45
N ASN A 104 9.30 -8.93 -24.32
CA ASN A 104 10.18 -7.77 -24.15
C ASN A 104 11.65 -8.22 -23.99
N PRO A 105 12.60 -7.74 -24.83
CA PRO A 105 14.01 -8.12 -24.73
C PRO A 105 14.71 -7.63 -23.46
N LEU A 106 14.16 -6.63 -22.75
CA LEU A 106 14.67 -6.18 -21.45
C LEU A 106 14.48 -7.22 -20.33
N LYS A 107 13.56 -8.18 -20.54
CA LYS A 107 13.03 -9.13 -19.54
C LYS A 107 12.36 -8.47 -18.33
N ILE A 108 11.44 -9.20 -17.73
CA ILE A 108 10.66 -8.75 -16.57
C ILE A 108 11.35 -9.18 -15.27
N ALA A 109 11.72 -8.22 -14.43
CA ALA A 109 12.29 -8.43 -13.10
C ALA A 109 11.20 -8.81 -12.09
N SER A 110 10.06 -8.13 -12.12
CA SER A 110 8.93 -8.40 -11.21
C SER A 110 7.57 -8.26 -11.90
N LEU A 111 6.60 -9.02 -11.41
CA LEU A 111 5.18 -8.90 -11.73
C LEU A 111 4.43 -8.75 -10.40
N THR A 112 3.72 -7.64 -10.22
CA THR A 112 2.91 -7.38 -9.02
C THR A 112 1.45 -7.17 -9.41
N LEU A 113 0.57 -7.95 -8.80
CA LEU A 113 -0.88 -7.88 -8.96
C LEU A 113 -1.47 -7.26 -7.70
N ASN A 114 -2.08 -6.08 -7.82
CA ASN A 114 -2.75 -5.37 -6.73
C ASN A 114 -4.26 -5.40 -6.98
N GLY A 115 -4.95 -6.33 -6.31
CA GLY A 115 -6.36 -6.65 -6.52
C GLY A 115 -7.33 -5.66 -5.89
N ALA A 116 -6.96 -5.01 -4.77
CA ALA A 116 -7.90 -4.18 -4.00
C ALA A 116 -8.57 -3.04 -4.79
N PRO A 117 -7.89 -2.31 -5.70
CA PRO A 117 -8.53 -1.33 -6.58
C PRO A 117 -9.58 -1.91 -7.54
N GLY A 118 -9.47 -3.20 -7.89
CA GLY A 118 -10.47 -3.97 -8.64
C GLY A 118 -11.37 -4.81 -7.74
N ASN A 119 -11.49 -4.45 -6.45
CA ASN A 119 -12.32 -5.16 -5.48
C ASN A 119 -12.04 -6.68 -5.43
N THR A 120 -10.78 -7.06 -5.67
CA THR A 120 -10.28 -8.44 -5.78
C THR A 120 -9.31 -8.72 -4.64
N ALA A 121 -9.40 -9.89 -4.03
CA ALA A 121 -8.44 -10.42 -3.07
C ALA A 121 -7.90 -11.77 -3.59
N PHE A 122 -6.69 -12.13 -3.18
CA PHE A 122 -6.06 -13.42 -3.49
C PHE A 122 -6.10 -14.33 -2.26
N ASP A 123 -6.44 -15.60 -2.47
CA ASP A 123 -6.42 -16.65 -1.45
C ASP A 123 -5.04 -17.34 -1.44
N ASP A 124 -4.48 -17.58 -0.24
CA ASP A 124 -3.17 -18.21 -0.03
C ASP A 124 -3.22 -19.73 0.25
N GLY A 125 -4.39 -20.34 0.15
CA GLY A 125 -4.68 -21.75 0.40
C GLY A 125 -4.61 -22.19 1.86
N SER A 126 -4.48 -21.25 2.81
CA SER A 126 -4.37 -21.56 4.24
C SER A 126 -5.71 -21.97 4.86
N PHE A 127 -5.71 -22.26 6.17
CA PHE A 127 -6.89 -22.70 6.90
C PHE A 127 -6.84 -22.18 8.35
N PRO A 128 -7.95 -21.71 8.95
CA PRO A 128 -9.34 -21.76 8.46
C PRO A 128 -9.58 -20.90 7.21
N SER A 129 -10.49 -21.33 6.35
CA SER A 129 -10.88 -20.55 5.16
C SER A 129 -11.95 -19.50 5.49
N THR A 130 -11.92 -18.37 4.80
CA THR A 130 -12.87 -17.27 4.93
C THR A 130 -14.30 -17.70 4.56
N PRO A 131 -15.32 -17.41 5.39
CA PRO A 131 -16.72 -17.66 5.04
C PRO A 131 -17.15 -16.87 3.80
N GLY A 132 -17.57 -17.59 2.76
CA GLY A 132 -17.96 -17.00 1.47
C GLY A 132 -16.90 -17.17 0.37
N SER A 133 -15.68 -17.60 0.72
CA SER A 133 -14.69 -18.12 -0.21
C SER A 133 -14.88 -19.64 -0.39
N ALA A 134 -14.28 -20.19 -1.44
CA ALA A 134 -14.06 -21.61 -1.56
C ALA A 134 -12.93 -22.07 -0.61
N ARG A 135 -12.38 -23.27 -0.82
CA ARG A 135 -11.06 -23.60 -0.27
C ARG A 135 -10.05 -23.32 -1.38
N GLY A 136 -9.47 -22.13 -1.38
CA GLY A 136 -8.71 -21.67 -2.52
C GLY A 136 -7.36 -22.33 -2.73
N GLN A 137 -6.70 -21.88 -3.80
CA GLN A 137 -5.40 -22.37 -4.22
C GLN A 137 -4.37 -21.24 -4.17
N SER A 138 -3.41 -21.42 -3.26
CA SER A 138 -2.14 -20.69 -3.25
C SER A 138 -1.51 -20.66 -4.64
N PHE A 139 -0.79 -19.57 -4.93
CA PHE A 139 -0.02 -19.41 -6.15
C PHE A 139 0.83 -20.65 -6.50
N SER A 140 0.66 -21.16 -7.72
CA SER A 140 1.46 -22.28 -8.21
C SER A 140 1.64 -22.23 -9.73
N VAL A 141 2.88 -22.38 -10.20
CA VAL A 141 3.19 -22.40 -11.64
C VAL A 141 2.89 -23.77 -12.22
N THR A 142 2.02 -23.80 -13.25
CA THR A 142 1.60 -25.02 -13.94
C THR A 142 2.44 -25.30 -15.19
N SER A 143 3.01 -24.27 -15.82
CA SER A 143 4.00 -24.41 -16.90
C SER A 143 4.77 -23.11 -17.18
N GLY A 144 5.93 -23.21 -17.82
CA GLY A 144 6.80 -22.07 -18.15
C GLY A 144 7.91 -21.82 -17.13
N GLN A 145 8.57 -20.65 -17.22
CA GLN A 145 9.58 -20.21 -16.26
C GLN A 145 8.90 -19.74 -14.97
N ALA A 146 9.11 -20.46 -13.87
CA ALA A 146 8.66 -20.05 -12.54
C ALA A 146 9.47 -18.84 -12.02
N PRO A 147 8.90 -18.01 -11.13
CA PRO A 147 9.66 -16.98 -10.40
C PRO A 147 10.60 -17.61 -9.38
N ASP A 148 11.70 -16.92 -9.09
CA ASP A 148 12.66 -17.31 -8.06
C ASP A 148 12.07 -17.10 -6.66
N THR A 149 11.26 -16.05 -6.49
CA THR A 149 10.47 -15.79 -5.28
C THR A 149 9.08 -15.25 -5.62
N TRP A 150 8.12 -15.53 -4.76
CA TRP A 150 6.78 -14.96 -4.80
C TRP A 150 6.29 -14.73 -3.37
N GLN A 151 5.36 -13.79 -3.19
CA GLN A 151 4.80 -13.47 -1.88
C GLN A 151 3.39 -12.89 -2.00
N TYR A 152 2.59 -13.12 -0.96
CA TYR A 152 1.37 -12.34 -0.71
C TYR A 152 1.67 -11.16 0.23
N SER A 153 0.98 -10.05 0.06
CA SER A 153 1.06 -8.89 0.98
C SER A 153 -0.25 -8.11 1.05
N ASN A 154 -0.32 -7.16 2.00
CA ASN A 154 -1.51 -6.35 2.30
C ASN A 154 -2.71 -7.23 2.69
N PRO A 155 -2.70 -7.86 3.88
CA PRO A 155 -3.79 -8.74 4.31
C PRO A 155 -5.13 -7.98 4.33
N ILE A 156 -6.21 -8.68 4.01
CA ILE A 156 -7.56 -8.11 3.93
C ILE A 156 -8.23 -8.12 5.31
N ASP A 157 -9.05 -7.10 5.59
CA ASP A 157 -9.82 -7.01 6.84
C ASP A 157 -10.97 -8.03 6.84
N ILE A 158 -10.62 -9.29 7.11
CA ILE A 158 -11.53 -10.44 7.12
C ILE A 158 -11.11 -11.46 8.18
N SER A 159 -12.07 -12.24 8.68
CA SER A 159 -11.94 -12.94 9.98
C SER A 159 -11.02 -14.17 9.99
N ALA A 160 -10.65 -14.73 8.83
CA ALA A 160 -9.83 -15.94 8.76
C ALA A 160 -8.34 -15.68 8.47
N GLY A 161 -7.99 -14.56 7.83
CA GLY A 161 -6.59 -14.13 7.62
C GLY A 161 -5.85 -14.83 6.47
N ASP A 162 -6.60 -15.46 5.56
CA ASP A 162 -6.18 -16.21 4.37
C ASP A 162 -6.19 -15.38 3.07
N LEU A 163 -6.80 -14.18 3.11
CA LEU A 163 -6.97 -13.30 1.96
C LEU A 163 -6.03 -12.09 1.96
N TRP A 164 -5.49 -11.79 0.78
CA TRP A 164 -4.44 -10.80 0.57
C TRP A 164 -4.77 -9.87 -0.60
N GLY A 165 -4.44 -8.57 -0.48
CA GLY A 165 -4.69 -7.57 -1.52
C GLY A 165 -3.68 -7.61 -2.67
N THR A 166 -2.49 -8.18 -2.43
CA THR A 166 -1.38 -8.18 -3.37
C THR A 166 -0.74 -9.55 -3.49
N LEU A 167 -0.43 -9.96 -4.73
CA LEU A 167 0.47 -11.07 -5.06
C LEU A 167 1.62 -10.53 -5.91
N SER A 168 2.88 -10.75 -5.50
CA SER A 168 4.05 -10.41 -6.31
C SER A 168 4.96 -11.60 -6.59
N MET A 169 5.63 -11.54 -7.74
CA MET A 169 6.50 -12.57 -8.33
C MET A 169 7.78 -11.90 -8.83
N ASN A 170 8.95 -12.50 -8.58
CA ASN A 170 10.25 -11.92 -8.95
C ASN A 170 11.14 -12.93 -9.67
N TRP A 171 11.93 -12.46 -10.64
CA TRP A 171 12.90 -13.23 -11.41
C TRP A 171 14.25 -12.51 -11.40
N LEU A 172 15.27 -13.11 -10.79
CA LEU A 172 16.61 -12.53 -10.65
C LEU A 172 17.32 -12.37 -11.99
N ASP A 173 17.20 -13.38 -12.87
CA ASP A 173 17.73 -13.37 -14.24
C ASP A 173 16.70 -12.86 -15.28
N GLY A 174 15.55 -12.38 -14.81
CA GLY A 174 14.42 -11.88 -15.59
C GLY A 174 13.59 -12.95 -16.31
N PHE A 175 12.30 -12.65 -16.48
CA PHE A 175 11.32 -13.47 -17.19
C PHE A 175 11.16 -13.07 -18.66
N MET A 176 11.03 -14.07 -19.53
CA MET A 176 10.59 -13.93 -20.92
C MET A 176 9.97 -15.25 -21.41
N GLY A 177 8.96 -15.17 -22.28
CA GLY A 177 8.21 -16.32 -22.80
C GLY A 177 6.78 -16.36 -22.28
N THR A 178 6.25 -17.56 -22.03
CA THR A 178 4.92 -17.77 -21.46
C THR A 178 5.02 -18.53 -20.15
N MET A 179 4.38 -18.01 -19.10
CA MET A 179 4.10 -18.69 -17.86
C MET A 179 2.59 -18.95 -17.75
N ARG A 180 2.23 -20.13 -17.24
CA ARG A 180 0.89 -20.41 -16.75
C ARG A 180 0.96 -20.72 -15.27
N PHE A 181 0.05 -20.14 -14.50
CA PHE A 181 -0.02 -20.32 -13.06
C PHE A 181 -1.47 -20.35 -12.60
N VAL A 182 -1.73 -21.02 -11.48
CA VAL A 182 -2.96 -20.84 -10.71
C VAL A 182 -2.69 -19.88 -9.58
N ALA A 183 -3.68 -19.05 -9.29
CA ALA A 183 -3.83 -18.25 -8.08
C ALA A 183 -5.33 -18.08 -7.94
N ASP A 184 -5.88 -18.44 -6.78
CA ASP A 184 -7.31 -18.24 -6.53
C ASP A 184 -7.59 -16.81 -6.06
N THR A 185 -8.75 -16.29 -6.42
CA THR A 185 -9.21 -14.96 -6.06
C THR A 185 -10.67 -14.98 -5.63
N ASP A 186 -11.00 -14.04 -4.77
CA ASP A 186 -12.36 -13.71 -4.35
C ASP A 186 -12.62 -12.21 -4.63
N ASN A 187 -13.90 -11.84 -4.72
CA ASN A 187 -14.31 -10.44 -4.80
C ASN A 187 -15.09 -10.00 -3.57
N GLY A 188 -14.89 -8.75 -3.14
CA GLY A 188 -15.78 -8.10 -2.18
C GLY A 188 -17.14 -7.76 -2.78
N THR A 189 -18.11 -7.34 -1.97
CA THR A 189 -19.39 -6.82 -2.48
C THR A 189 -19.33 -5.31 -2.71
N ILE A 190 -20.23 -4.78 -3.54
CA ILE A 190 -20.40 -3.32 -3.74
C ILE A 190 -20.71 -2.52 -2.45
N ARG A 191 -21.13 -3.20 -1.37
CA ARG A 191 -21.42 -2.57 -0.06
C ARG A 191 -20.27 -2.73 0.94
N ASN A 192 -19.49 -3.79 0.79
CA ASN A 192 -18.39 -4.21 1.66
C ASN A 192 -17.23 -4.67 0.75
N PRO A 193 -16.56 -3.72 0.07
CA PRO A 193 -15.51 -4.05 -0.89
C PRO A 193 -14.26 -4.61 -0.19
N VAL A 194 -13.32 -5.11 -0.99
CA VAL A 194 -11.99 -5.50 -0.51
C VAL A 194 -11.28 -4.28 0.08
N THR A 195 -10.93 -4.37 1.37
CA THR A 195 -10.15 -3.36 2.09
C THR A 195 -8.97 -4.03 2.79
N THR A 196 -7.77 -3.56 2.48
CA THR A 196 -6.53 -3.95 3.15
C THR A 196 -6.52 -3.44 4.59
N THR A 197 -5.94 -4.21 5.53
CA THR A 197 -5.71 -3.78 6.92
C THR A 197 -4.51 -2.84 7.02
N ASP A 198 -4.26 -2.00 6.02
CA ASP A 198 -3.02 -1.21 5.93
C ASP A 198 -2.86 -0.37 7.20
N VAL A 199 -1.80 -0.67 7.97
CA VAL A 199 -1.41 0.14 9.12
C VAL A 199 -1.14 1.54 8.60
N PRO A 200 -1.80 2.61 9.12
CA PRO A 200 -1.61 3.94 8.59
C PRO A 200 -0.13 4.32 8.61
N GLU A 201 0.42 4.60 7.44
CA GLU A 201 1.74 5.25 7.28
C GLU A 201 1.80 6.41 8.27
N PRO A 202 2.73 6.40 9.25
CA PRO A 202 2.63 7.29 10.38
C PRO A 202 2.81 8.73 9.90
N VAL A 203 1.75 9.53 10.09
CA VAL A 203 1.59 10.93 9.60
C VAL A 203 2.76 11.84 10.00
N SER A 204 3.59 11.40 10.95
CA SER A 204 4.90 11.95 11.27
C SER A 204 5.82 12.20 10.07
N THR A 205 5.78 11.41 8.99
CA THR A 205 6.71 11.60 7.85
C THR A 205 6.46 12.93 7.14
N ILE A 206 5.19 13.29 6.95
CA ILE A 206 4.78 14.59 6.37
C ILE A 206 4.94 15.71 7.42
N ALA A 207 4.59 15.45 8.68
CA ALA A 207 4.73 16.45 9.76
C ALA A 207 6.20 16.85 10.00
N LEU A 208 7.15 15.91 9.90
CA LEU A 208 8.57 16.17 10.14
C LEU A 208 9.19 17.05 9.03
N LEU A 209 8.81 16.86 7.76
CA LEU A 209 9.18 17.77 6.67
C LEU A 209 8.61 19.20 6.87
N GLY A 210 7.37 19.30 7.35
CA GLY A 210 6.73 20.58 7.66
C GLY A 210 7.41 21.36 8.79
N ILE A 211 7.91 20.67 9.82
CA ILE A 211 8.60 21.32 10.95
C ILE A 211 10.04 21.71 10.58
N ALA A 212 10.75 20.88 9.81
CA ALA A 212 12.14 21.15 9.39
C ALA A 212 12.25 22.44 8.55
N SER A 213 11.28 22.71 7.68
CA SER A 213 11.27 23.91 6.83
C SER A 213 11.05 25.21 7.60
N LEU A 214 10.29 25.20 8.70
CA LEU A 214 10.10 26.37 9.58
C LEU A 214 11.35 26.70 10.43
N GLY A 215 12.15 25.69 10.80
CA GLY A 215 13.41 25.89 11.54
C GLY A 215 14.52 26.59 10.72
N ILE A 216 14.57 26.35 9.42
CA ILE A 216 15.61 26.92 8.54
C ILE A 216 15.32 28.38 8.18
N ILE A 217 14.05 28.78 8.09
CA ILE A 217 13.66 30.17 7.80
C ILE A 217 13.92 31.10 8.99
N SER A 218 13.68 30.63 10.22
CA SER A 218 13.87 31.43 11.44
C SER A 218 15.35 31.67 11.80
N THR A 219 16.25 30.75 11.44
CA THR A 219 17.70 30.90 11.70
C THR A 219 18.40 31.83 10.70
N ARG A 220 17.89 32.00 9.47
CA ARG A 220 18.48 32.91 8.47
C ARG A 220 18.32 34.42 8.78
N LYS A 221 17.38 34.82 9.64
CA LYS A 221 17.17 36.24 10.00
C LYS A 221 18.10 36.80 11.09
N ARG A 222 19.01 35.99 11.66
CA ARG A 222 19.85 36.42 12.82
C ARG A 222 21.33 36.63 12.49
N LYS A 223 21.68 36.99 11.26
CA LYS A 223 23.09 37.31 10.90
C LYS A 223 23.26 38.41 9.84
N GLN A 224 22.55 39.53 10.00
CA GLN A 224 22.97 40.82 9.48
C GLN A 224 22.70 41.90 10.54
N ASP A 225 23.78 42.44 11.09
CA ASP A 225 23.88 43.82 11.59
C ASP A 225 25.39 44.12 11.73
N PRO A 226 26.01 44.82 10.76
CA PRO A 226 27.36 45.33 10.87
C PRO A 226 27.36 46.79 11.38
N ASN A 227 28.25 47.06 12.35
CA ASN A 227 28.70 48.38 12.80
C ASN A 227 27.69 49.33 13.48
N ALA A 228 27.88 49.49 14.79
CA ALA A 228 27.81 50.76 15.51
C ALA A 228 28.97 50.80 16.52
#